data_AF-A0A7S4K6R5-F1
#
_entry.id   AF-A0A7S4K6R5-F1
#
_cell.length_a   1.000
_cell.length_b   1.000
_cell.length_c   1.000
_cell.angle_alpha   90.00
_cell.angle_beta   90.00
_cell.angle_gamma   90.00
#
_symmetry.space_group_name_H-M   'P 1'
#
loop_
_entity.id
_entity.type
_entity.pdbx_description
1 polymer ?
#
loop_
_entity_poly.entity_id
_entity_poly.type
_entity_poly.pdbx_seq_one_letter_code
_entity_poly.pdbx_strand_id
1 'polypeptide(L)'
;TNQKQWENCAGTLLKDVAFQGKAEISWARLGNSLQDQFISATRQKRDLCTRSLSCYDMSYISCRFFNSRAVVTQKEYEKFWFWYGKCLQVLRYQRHICQLWLKGLIYGFMTRHDVHAALNGQKPGTFVIRFSESHPGLFGLAYISQDTPPRLKHYLVKPTDTAAAKITLPDFLKDKPQFSRVLMLRPHPSGKPHFEIRTKNEVFSSFYSNRDQAVDGDGYEPLG
;
A
#
# COMPACT_ATOMS: atom_id res chain seq x y z
N THR A 1 16.93 -18.87 9.97
CA THR A 1 15.46 -18.95 9.73
C THR A 1 15.08 -17.99 8.62
N ASN A 2 14.08 -18.34 7.78
CA ASN A 2 13.83 -17.75 6.44
C ASN A 2 12.74 -16.67 6.48
N GLN A 3 12.87 -15.59 5.70
CA GLN A 3 11.86 -14.52 5.55
C GLN A 3 10.47 -15.03 5.13
N LYS A 4 10.41 -16.18 4.44
CA LYS A 4 9.15 -16.84 4.06
C LYS A 4 8.29 -17.26 5.25
N GLN A 5 8.88 -17.46 6.43
CA GLN A 5 8.17 -17.87 7.65
C GLN A 5 7.53 -16.68 8.38
N TRP A 6 7.94 -15.45 8.06
CA TRP A 6 7.58 -14.27 8.83
C TRP A 6 6.06 -14.05 8.92
N GLU A 7 5.34 -14.21 7.81
CA GLU A 7 3.89 -14.02 7.77
C GLU A 7 3.16 -14.99 8.71
N ASN A 8 3.52 -16.27 8.69
CA ASN A 8 2.90 -17.27 9.55
C ASN A 8 3.23 -17.00 11.02
N CYS A 9 4.50 -16.74 11.34
CA CYS A 9 4.92 -16.44 12.70
C CYS A 9 4.26 -15.16 13.24
N ALA A 10 4.19 -14.10 12.44
CA ALA A 10 3.56 -12.84 12.82
C ALA A 10 2.05 -13.03 13.03
N GLY A 11 1.40 -13.85 12.21
CA GLY A 11 -0.02 -14.17 12.35
C GLY A 11 -0.34 -14.99 13.57
N THR A 12 0.46 -16.01 13.87
CA THR A 12 0.33 -16.79 15.10
C THR A 12 0.53 -15.91 16.32
N LEU A 13 1.57 -15.08 16.32
CA LEU A 13 1.87 -14.17 17.44
C LEU A 13 0.73 -13.16 17.67
N LEU A 14 0.22 -12.53 16.61
CA LEU A 14 -0.89 -11.60 16.75
C LEU A 14 -2.16 -12.30 17.25
N LYS A 15 -2.45 -13.52 16.75
CA LYS A 15 -3.60 -14.32 17.22
C LYS A 15 -3.47 -14.61 18.71
N ASP A 16 -2.29 -15.07 19.14
CA ASP A 16 -2.02 -15.41 20.53
C ASP A 16 -2.16 -14.21 21.47
N VAL A 17 -1.51 -13.09 21.13
CA VAL A 17 -1.58 -11.84 21.91
C VAL A 17 -3.02 -11.30 21.97
N ALA A 18 -3.72 -11.28 20.83
CA ALA A 18 -5.05 -10.72 20.76
C ALA A 18 -6.10 -11.62 21.44
N PHE A 19 -6.12 -12.92 21.16
CA PHE A 19 -7.17 -13.83 21.63
C PHE A 19 -6.88 -14.44 23.01
N GLN A 20 -5.62 -14.67 23.38
CA GLN A 20 -5.24 -15.33 24.64
C GLN A 20 -6.09 -16.58 24.94
N GLY A 21 -6.25 -17.45 23.93
CA GLY A 21 -7.06 -18.67 24.02
C GLY A 21 -8.57 -18.50 23.91
N LYS A 22 -9.11 -17.27 23.86
CA LYS A 22 -10.56 -17.02 23.71
C LYS A 22 -11.04 -17.33 22.30
N ALA A 23 -12.31 -17.74 22.15
CA ALA A 23 -12.94 -17.96 20.84
C ALA A 23 -13.30 -16.64 20.12
N GLU A 24 -13.62 -15.61 20.91
CA GLU A 24 -14.05 -14.30 20.44
C GLU A 24 -13.43 -13.19 21.28
N ILE A 25 -13.16 -12.04 20.65
CA ILE A 25 -12.65 -10.83 21.29
C ILE A 25 -13.32 -9.58 20.73
N SER A 26 -13.17 -8.45 21.41
CA SER A 26 -13.65 -7.18 20.88
C SER A 26 -12.78 -6.68 19.72
N TRP A 27 -13.37 -5.96 18.77
CA TRP A 27 -12.66 -5.27 17.70
C TRP A 27 -11.60 -4.31 18.27
N ALA A 28 -11.93 -3.57 19.34
CA ALA A 28 -10.99 -2.66 19.98
C ALA A 28 -9.70 -3.37 20.45
N ARG A 29 -9.83 -4.58 21.00
CA ARG A 29 -8.68 -5.39 21.44
C ARG A 29 -7.81 -5.87 20.27
N LEU A 30 -8.44 -6.36 19.21
CA LEU A 30 -7.73 -6.73 17.99
C LEU A 30 -7.07 -5.51 17.35
N GLY A 31 -7.79 -4.38 17.25
CA GLY A 31 -7.31 -3.13 16.68
C GLY A 31 -6.08 -2.57 17.39
N ASN A 32 -6.06 -2.59 18.73
CA ASN A 32 -4.87 -2.20 19.50
C ASN A 32 -3.67 -3.11 19.22
N SER A 33 -3.90 -4.42 19.21
CA SER A 33 -2.85 -5.41 18.91
C SER A 33 -2.33 -5.27 17.47
N LEU A 34 -3.22 -4.96 16.53
CA LEU A 34 -2.91 -4.69 15.12
C LEU A 34 -2.03 -3.45 14.97
N GLN A 35 -2.35 -2.37 15.69
CA GLN A 35 -1.59 -1.13 15.63
C GLN A 35 -0.14 -1.33 16.10
N ASP A 36 0.06 -2.09 17.17
CA ASP A 36 1.38 -2.40 17.69
C ASP A 36 2.18 -3.30 16.75
N GLN A 37 1.52 -4.34 16.22
CA GLN A 37 2.15 -5.21 15.22
C GLN A 37 2.53 -4.42 13.96
N PHE A 38 1.67 -3.50 13.51
CA PHE A 38 1.92 -2.68 12.34
C PHE A 38 3.15 -1.78 12.53
N ILE A 39 3.25 -1.08 13.67
CA ILE A 39 4.42 -0.25 14.02
C ILE A 39 5.71 -1.09 14.00
N SER A 40 5.67 -2.27 14.63
CA SER A 40 6.82 -3.19 14.67
C SER A 40 7.18 -3.73 13.28
N ALA A 41 6.19 -4.13 12.48
CA ALA A 41 6.39 -4.67 11.16
C ALA A 41 7.01 -3.65 10.19
N THR A 42 6.59 -2.38 10.30
CA THR A 42 7.10 -1.24 9.53
C THR A 42 8.35 -0.59 10.14
N ARG A 43 8.91 -1.19 11.20
CA ARG A 43 10.15 -0.74 11.88
C ARG A 43 10.08 0.71 12.35
N GLN A 44 8.89 1.17 12.73
CA GLN A 44 8.69 2.48 13.32
C GLN A 44 8.92 2.41 14.83
N LYS A 45 9.32 3.54 15.43
CA LYS A 45 9.36 3.70 16.90
C LYS A 45 7.99 4.19 17.37
N ARG A 46 7.52 3.70 18.52
CA ARG A 46 6.19 4.03 19.05
C ARG A 46 6.02 5.53 19.30
N ASP A 47 7.06 6.17 19.83
CA ASP A 47 7.03 7.60 20.20
C ASP A 47 7.27 8.54 19.00
N LEU A 48 7.73 8.00 17.87
CA LEU A 48 8.09 8.75 16.66
C LEU A 48 7.50 8.07 15.43
N CYS A 49 6.24 7.63 15.52
CA CYS A 49 5.55 6.98 14.42
C CYS A 49 5.27 8.00 13.32
N THR A 50 5.88 7.81 12.14
CA THR A 50 5.67 8.69 10.98
C THR A 50 4.27 8.51 10.40
N ARG A 51 3.78 7.26 10.36
CA ARG A 51 2.44 6.94 9.90
C ARG A 51 1.96 5.63 10.55
N SER A 52 1.03 5.74 11.48
CA SER A 52 0.27 4.63 12.06
C SER A 52 -0.82 4.15 11.10
N LEU A 53 -1.56 3.09 11.46
CA LEU A 53 -2.85 2.86 10.84
C LEU A 53 -3.78 3.98 11.32
N SER A 54 -4.35 4.73 10.38
CA SER A 54 -5.31 5.77 10.67
C SER A 54 -6.67 5.18 11.04
N CYS A 55 -7.60 6.02 11.48
CA CYS A 55 -9.00 5.61 11.66
C CYS A 55 -9.62 5.11 10.33
N TYR A 56 -9.17 5.60 9.17
CA TYR A 56 -9.62 5.12 7.86
C TYR A 56 -9.09 3.72 7.54
N ASP A 57 -7.82 3.45 7.85
CA ASP A 57 -7.21 2.13 7.72
C ASP A 57 -7.93 1.11 8.62
N MET A 58 -8.19 1.50 9.88
CA MET A 58 -8.93 0.67 10.84
C MET A 58 -10.38 0.45 10.41
N SER A 59 -11.07 1.48 9.94
CA SER A 59 -12.44 1.38 9.43
C SER A 59 -12.51 0.50 8.19
N TYR A 60 -11.54 0.60 7.28
CA TYR A 60 -11.44 -0.26 6.11
C TYR A 60 -11.32 -1.72 6.52
N ILE A 61 -10.39 -2.04 7.45
CA ILE A 61 -10.18 -3.40 7.94
C ILE A 61 -11.45 -3.93 8.64
N SER A 62 -12.03 -3.13 9.54
CA SER A 62 -13.24 -3.48 10.30
C SER A 62 -14.42 -3.80 9.37
N CYS A 63 -14.69 -2.91 8.42
CA CYS A 63 -15.79 -3.07 7.47
C CYS A 63 -15.58 -4.30 6.58
N ARG A 64 -14.40 -4.42 5.96
CA ARG A 64 -14.14 -5.45 4.96
C ARG A 64 -14.07 -6.87 5.51
N PHE A 65 -13.50 -7.05 6.70
CA PHE A 65 -13.21 -8.39 7.23
C PHE A 65 -14.11 -8.81 8.37
N PHE A 66 -14.74 -7.84 9.06
CA PHE A 66 -15.49 -8.07 10.28
C PHE A 66 -16.91 -7.46 10.24
N ASN A 67 -17.34 -6.95 9.08
CA ASN A 67 -18.64 -6.31 8.87
C ASN A 67 -18.94 -5.19 9.87
N SER A 68 -17.90 -4.46 10.30
CA SER A 68 -17.99 -3.40 11.32
C SER A 68 -18.57 -3.85 12.66
N ARG A 69 -18.51 -5.15 12.97
CA ARG A 69 -18.99 -5.70 14.25
C ARG A 69 -17.99 -5.41 15.37
N ALA A 70 -18.52 -5.21 16.57
CA ALA A 70 -17.71 -4.99 17.77
C ALA A 70 -17.02 -6.26 18.29
N VAL A 71 -17.40 -7.44 17.78
CA VAL A 71 -16.88 -8.76 18.18
C VAL A 71 -16.27 -9.45 16.96
N VAL A 72 -15.10 -10.06 17.16
CA VAL A 72 -14.32 -10.77 16.14
C VAL A 72 -14.10 -12.21 16.58
N THR A 73 -14.39 -13.15 15.68
CA THR A 73 -14.14 -14.59 15.88
C THR A 73 -12.77 -15.00 15.37
N GLN A 74 -12.22 -16.14 15.85
CA GLN A 74 -10.98 -16.69 15.32
C GLN A 74 -11.04 -17.01 13.81
N LYS A 75 -12.20 -17.49 13.33
CA LYS A 75 -12.40 -17.83 11.90
C LYS A 75 -12.33 -16.60 11.00
N GLU A 76 -12.86 -15.47 11.46
CA GLU A 76 -12.75 -14.21 10.72
C GLU A 76 -11.34 -13.67 10.74
N TYR A 77 -10.66 -13.78 11.89
CA TYR A 77 -9.25 -13.44 12.00
C TYR A 77 -8.40 -14.20 10.98
N GLU A 78 -8.63 -15.50 10.77
CA GLU A 78 -7.89 -16.30 9.79
C GLU A 78 -8.08 -15.80 8.36
N LYS A 79 -9.31 -15.45 7.98
CA LYS A 79 -9.62 -14.85 6.67
C LYS A 79 -8.96 -13.48 6.51
N PHE A 80 -9.02 -12.65 7.56
CA PHE A 80 -8.34 -11.36 7.61
C PHE A 80 -6.84 -11.52 7.42
N TRP A 81 -6.21 -12.42 8.18
CA TRP A 81 -4.76 -12.61 8.18
C TRP A 81 -4.25 -13.12 6.84
N PHE A 82 -5.00 -14.00 6.17
CA PHE A 82 -4.67 -14.48 4.83
C PHE A 82 -4.44 -13.34 3.83
N TRP A 83 -5.17 -12.23 3.97
CA TRP A 83 -4.98 -11.05 3.11
C TRP A 83 -4.00 -10.04 3.72
N TYR A 84 -4.20 -9.67 4.98
CA TYR A 84 -3.44 -8.62 5.65
C TYR A 84 -1.98 -9.02 5.91
N GLY A 85 -1.72 -10.27 6.27
CA GLY A 85 -0.38 -10.80 6.49
C GLY A 85 0.52 -10.65 5.25
N LYS A 86 -0.03 -10.91 4.06
CA LYS A 86 0.66 -10.67 2.77
C LYS A 86 0.97 -9.20 2.55
N CYS A 87 0.03 -8.31 2.84
CA CYS A 87 0.25 -6.86 2.73
C CYS A 87 1.36 -6.39 3.67
N LEU A 88 1.37 -6.90 4.91
CA LEU A 88 2.36 -6.56 5.92
C LEU A 88 3.75 -7.14 5.58
N GLN A 89 3.80 -8.33 4.97
CA GLN A 89 5.04 -8.91 4.47
C GLN A 89 5.64 -8.05 3.35
N VAL A 90 4.81 -7.60 2.41
CA VAL A 90 5.22 -6.70 1.32
C VAL A 90 5.72 -5.37 1.86
N LEU A 91 5.01 -4.76 2.80
CA LEU A 91 5.48 -3.57 3.50
C LEU A 91 6.87 -3.77 4.12
N ARG A 92 7.07 -4.90 4.80
CA ARG A 92 8.28 -5.15 5.58
C ARG A 92 9.50 -5.48 4.73
N TYR A 93 9.31 -6.21 3.63
CA TYR A 93 10.42 -6.84 2.90
C TYR A 93 10.58 -6.34 1.46
N GLN A 94 9.52 -5.87 0.80
CA GLN A 94 9.66 -5.40 -0.57
C GLN A 94 10.34 -4.04 -0.60
N ARG A 95 11.40 -3.94 -1.41
CA ARG A 95 12.27 -2.76 -1.48
C ARG A 95 11.47 -1.49 -1.74
N HIS A 96 11.81 -0.43 -1.00
CA HIS A 96 11.17 0.90 -0.98
C HIS A 96 9.71 0.96 -0.49
N ILE A 97 8.95 -0.13 -0.45
CA ILE A 97 7.51 -0.10 -0.17
C ILE A 97 7.17 0.53 1.19
N CYS A 98 7.88 0.16 2.26
CA CYS A 98 7.68 0.79 3.57
C CYS A 98 7.86 2.32 3.49
N GLN A 99 8.94 2.79 2.85
CA GLN A 99 9.24 4.21 2.75
C GLN A 99 8.18 4.95 1.92
N LEU A 100 7.71 4.36 0.83
CA LEU A 100 6.65 4.93 -0.01
C LEU A 100 5.31 5.01 0.75
N TRP A 101 4.97 3.98 1.54
CA TRP A 101 3.81 4.04 2.43
C TRP A 101 3.96 5.18 3.44
N LEU A 102 5.08 5.23 4.17
CA LEU A 102 5.28 6.23 5.23
C LEU A 102 5.26 7.66 4.69
N LYS A 103 5.73 7.88 3.45
CA LYS A 103 5.61 9.16 2.76
C LYS A 103 4.22 9.45 2.21
N GLY A 104 3.26 8.52 2.26
CA GLY A 104 1.91 8.71 1.71
C GLY A 104 1.82 8.54 0.19
N LEU A 105 2.88 8.05 -0.47
CA LEU A 105 2.91 7.76 -1.91
C LEU A 105 2.17 6.46 -2.24
N ILE A 106 2.12 5.54 -1.28
CA ILE A 106 1.18 4.42 -1.27
C ILE A 106 0.08 4.76 -0.28
N TYR A 107 -1.16 4.91 -0.76
CA TYR A 107 -2.30 5.11 0.13
C TYR A 107 -2.53 3.85 0.98
N GLY A 108 -2.42 2.67 0.38
CA GLY A 108 -2.53 1.40 1.11
C GLY A 108 -3.94 0.84 1.10
N PHE A 109 -4.72 1.09 2.14
CA PHE A 109 -6.03 0.46 2.35
C PHE A 109 -7.19 1.33 1.87
N MET A 110 -7.60 1.16 0.61
CA MET A 110 -8.64 1.97 -0.03
C MET A 110 -9.67 1.09 -0.73
N THR A 111 -10.96 1.39 -0.54
CA THR A 111 -12.02 0.69 -1.28
C THR A 111 -12.06 1.15 -2.73
N ARG A 112 -12.67 0.34 -3.62
CA ARG A 112 -12.94 0.78 -5.00
C ARG A 112 -13.79 2.05 -5.06
N HIS A 113 -14.74 2.20 -4.14
CA HIS A 113 -15.62 3.37 -4.06
C HIS A 113 -14.81 4.63 -3.72
N ASP A 114 -13.97 4.57 -2.67
CA ASP A 114 -13.14 5.70 -2.26
C ASP A 114 -12.15 6.09 -3.36
N VAL A 115 -11.58 5.12 -4.07
CA VAL A 115 -10.72 5.39 -5.22
C VAL A 115 -11.46 6.14 -6.32
N HIS A 116 -12.68 5.71 -6.64
CA HIS A 116 -13.50 6.39 -7.64
C HIS A 116 -13.78 7.82 -7.20
N ALA A 117 -14.19 8.03 -5.95
CA ALA A 117 -14.44 9.36 -5.40
C ALA A 117 -13.18 10.25 -5.43
N ALA A 118 -12.01 9.72 -5.07
CA ALA A 118 -10.75 10.47 -5.03
C ALA A 118 -10.23 10.88 -6.42
N LEU A 119 -10.45 10.04 -7.44
CA LEU A 119 -9.99 10.30 -8.81
C LEU A 119 -11.04 10.98 -9.70
N ASN A 120 -12.29 11.06 -9.27
CA ASN A 120 -13.35 11.72 -10.04
C ASN A 120 -12.98 13.18 -10.33
N GLY A 121 -13.11 13.60 -11.60
CA GLY A 121 -12.77 14.96 -12.05
C GLY A 121 -11.27 15.29 -12.05
N GLN A 122 -10.38 14.34 -11.72
CA GLN A 122 -8.94 14.58 -11.78
C GLN A 122 -8.41 14.55 -13.21
N LYS A 123 -7.29 15.24 -13.45
CA LYS A 123 -6.65 15.30 -14.78
C LYS A 123 -6.18 13.91 -15.24
N PRO A 124 -6.22 13.59 -16.55
CA PRO A 124 -5.56 12.41 -17.10
C PRO A 124 -4.12 12.24 -16.62
N GLY A 125 -3.75 11.00 -16.33
CA GLY A 125 -2.47 10.61 -15.75
C GLY A 125 -2.38 10.75 -14.22
N THR A 126 -3.45 11.23 -13.57
CA THR A 126 -3.54 11.24 -12.09
C THR A 126 -3.84 9.82 -11.58
N PHE A 127 -3.09 9.36 -10.59
CA PHE A 127 -3.18 7.99 -10.09
C PHE A 127 -3.03 7.89 -8.56
N VAL A 128 -3.49 6.76 -8.01
CA VAL A 128 -3.29 6.37 -6.62
C VAL A 128 -2.85 4.90 -6.55
N ILE A 129 -1.99 4.58 -5.58
CA ILE A 129 -1.48 3.23 -5.32
C ILE A 129 -2.16 2.68 -4.05
N ARG A 130 -2.76 1.49 -4.16
CA ARG A 130 -3.40 0.79 -3.04
C ARG A 130 -3.16 -0.71 -3.10
N PHE A 131 -3.38 -1.42 -2.00
CA PHE A 131 -3.44 -2.88 -2.03
C PHE A 131 -4.67 -3.37 -2.80
N SER A 132 -4.48 -4.44 -3.55
CA SER A 132 -5.55 -5.13 -4.27
C SER A 132 -6.42 -5.93 -3.30
N GLU A 133 -7.74 -5.72 -3.39
CA GLU A 133 -8.70 -6.44 -2.55
C GLU A 133 -8.80 -7.93 -2.93
N SER A 134 -8.63 -8.25 -4.20
CA SER A 134 -8.75 -9.62 -4.71
C SER A 134 -7.42 -10.37 -4.80
N HIS A 135 -6.29 -9.67 -4.73
CA HIS A 135 -4.96 -10.27 -4.87
C HIS A 135 -4.08 -9.87 -3.69
N PRO A 136 -4.06 -10.68 -2.60
CA PRO A 136 -3.28 -10.41 -1.40
C PRO A 136 -1.82 -10.03 -1.68
N GLY A 137 -1.36 -8.95 -1.06
CA GLY A 137 0.02 -8.46 -1.20
C GLY A 137 0.35 -7.76 -2.53
N LEU A 138 -0.53 -7.79 -3.54
CA LEU A 138 -0.30 -7.06 -4.80
C LEU A 138 -0.88 -5.66 -4.75
N PHE A 139 -0.28 -4.74 -5.52
CA PHE A 139 -0.77 -3.37 -5.66
C PHE A 139 -1.72 -3.23 -6.85
N GLY A 140 -2.80 -2.48 -6.65
CA GLY A 140 -3.61 -1.91 -7.71
C GLY A 140 -3.27 -0.44 -7.92
N LEU A 141 -2.97 -0.08 -9.17
CA LEU A 141 -2.83 1.30 -9.63
C LEU A 141 -4.16 1.73 -10.24
N ALA A 142 -4.82 2.70 -9.64
CA ALA A 142 -6.00 3.32 -10.22
C ALA A 142 -5.60 4.67 -10.81
N TYR A 143 -6.03 4.96 -12.04
CA TYR A 143 -5.62 6.18 -12.74
C TYR A 143 -6.69 6.66 -13.71
N ILE A 144 -6.68 7.97 -14.01
CA ILE A 144 -7.48 8.55 -15.08
C ILE A 144 -6.72 8.38 -16.40
N SER A 145 -7.34 7.69 -17.36
CA SER A 145 -6.76 7.42 -18.67
C SER A 145 -6.67 8.68 -19.56
N GLN A 146 -5.83 8.61 -20.58
CA GLN A 146 -5.73 9.60 -21.65
C GLN A 146 -6.74 9.35 -22.78
N ASP A 147 -7.74 8.48 -22.56
CA ASP A 147 -8.77 8.23 -23.57
C ASP A 147 -9.66 9.48 -23.74
N THR A 148 -10.39 9.57 -24.86
CA THR A 148 -11.38 10.62 -25.10
C THR A 148 -12.78 9.97 -25.13
N PRO A 149 -13.64 10.14 -24.11
CA PRO A 149 -13.42 10.90 -22.87
C PRO A 149 -12.54 10.14 -21.84
N PRO A 150 -11.89 10.84 -20.90
CA PRO A 150 -11.07 10.22 -19.86
C PRO A 150 -11.89 9.27 -18.98
N ARG A 151 -11.31 8.12 -18.62
CA ARG A 151 -11.97 7.10 -17.79
C ARG A 151 -11.08 6.63 -16.66
N LEU A 152 -11.70 6.29 -15.53
CA LEU A 152 -11.02 5.58 -14.45
C LEU A 152 -10.65 4.17 -14.92
N LYS A 153 -9.36 3.85 -14.91
CA LYS A 153 -8.83 2.50 -15.17
C LYS A 153 -8.10 1.97 -13.94
N HIS A 154 -8.07 0.64 -13.83
CA HIS A 154 -7.32 -0.07 -12.80
C HIS A 154 -6.30 -1.00 -13.46
N TYR A 155 -5.10 -1.04 -12.90
CA TYR A 155 -4.03 -1.93 -13.31
C TYR A 155 -3.51 -2.70 -12.09
N LEU A 156 -3.45 -4.02 -12.18
CA LEU A 156 -2.85 -4.85 -11.15
C LEU A 156 -1.36 -4.99 -11.43
N VAL A 157 -0.50 -4.54 -10.50
CA VAL A 157 0.94 -4.75 -10.58
C VAL A 157 1.24 -6.22 -10.29
N LYS A 158 1.76 -6.92 -11.30
CA LYS A 158 2.08 -8.35 -11.26
C LYS A 158 3.56 -8.55 -10.90
N PRO A 159 3.94 -9.74 -10.40
CA PRO A 159 5.35 -10.07 -10.15
C PRO A 159 6.27 -9.88 -11.37
N THR A 160 5.75 -10.09 -12.58
CA THR A 160 6.46 -9.87 -13.86
C THR A 160 6.84 -8.41 -14.07
N ASP A 161 6.00 -7.47 -13.62
CA ASP A 161 6.24 -6.02 -13.76
C ASP A 161 7.43 -5.55 -12.91
N THR A 162 7.68 -6.27 -11.81
CA THR A 162 8.85 -6.06 -10.93
C THR A 162 9.99 -7.03 -11.23
N ALA A 163 9.90 -7.80 -12.32
CA ALA A 163 10.89 -8.82 -12.73
C ALA A 163 11.36 -9.69 -11.55
N ALA A 164 10.41 -10.23 -10.77
CA ALA A 164 10.69 -10.99 -9.54
C ALA A 164 11.59 -10.23 -8.55
N ALA A 165 11.27 -8.96 -8.31
CA ALA A 165 11.98 -8.01 -7.45
C ALA A 165 13.34 -7.50 -7.95
N LYS A 166 13.72 -7.76 -9.21
CA LYS A 166 14.88 -7.09 -9.86
C LYS A 166 14.58 -5.64 -10.25
N ILE A 167 13.32 -5.34 -10.54
CA ILE A 167 12.82 -3.99 -10.85
C ILE A 167 11.94 -3.55 -9.68
N THR A 168 12.21 -2.39 -9.10
CA THR A 168 11.41 -1.90 -7.97
C THR A 168 10.08 -1.30 -8.46
N LEU A 169 9.09 -1.14 -7.56
CA LEU A 169 7.84 -0.46 -7.92
C LEU A 169 8.08 0.97 -8.45
N PRO A 170 8.95 1.79 -7.84
CA PRO A 170 9.37 3.09 -8.41
C PRO A 170 9.92 3.00 -9.83
N ASP A 171 10.81 2.04 -10.11
CA ASP A 171 11.36 1.84 -11.44
C ASP A 171 10.27 1.46 -12.45
N PHE A 172 9.38 0.54 -12.09
CA PHE A 172 8.23 0.20 -12.91
C PHE A 172 7.36 1.43 -13.21
N LEU A 173 7.09 2.29 -12.23
CA LEU A 173 6.28 3.50 -12.42
C LEU A 173 6.99 4.53 -13.31
N LYS A 174 8.31 4.63 -13.24
CA LYS A 174 9.12 5.57 -14.04
C LYS A 174 8.81 5.41 -15.53
N ASP A 175 8.83 4.18 -16.03
CA ASP A 175 8.74 3.84 -17.46
C ASP A 175 7.29 3.85 -18.01
N LYS A 176 6.32 4.34 -17.23
CA LYS A 176 4.90 4.30 -17.57
C LYS A 176 4.34 5.73 -17.71
N PRO A 177 4.15 6.23 -18.95
CA PRO A 177 3.69 7.59 -19.18
C PRO A 177 2.24 7.82 -18.70
N GLN A 178 1.43 6.76 -18.63
CA GLN A 178 0.07 6.82 -18.08
C GLN A 178 0.01 7.22 -16.59
N PHE A 179 1.13 7.15 -15.88
CA PHE A 179 1.24 7.59 -14.49
C PHE A 179 2.08 8.87 -14.45
N SER A 180 1.41 10.02 -14.34
CA SER A 180 2.06 11.34 -14.42
C SER A 180 1.99 12.10 -13.11
N ARG A 181 0.89 11.97 -12.35
CA ARG A 181 0.65 12.68 -11.09
C ARG A 181 0.12 11.73 -10.03
N VAL A 182 0.69 11.72 -8.84
CA VAL A 182 0.23 10.88 -7.74
C VAL A 182 -0.64 11.69 -6.79
N LEU A 183 -1.73 11.07 -6.31
CA LEU A 183 -2.46 11.53 -5.13
C LEU A 183 -1.70 11.07 -3.88
N MET A 184 -0.90 11.97 -3.32
CA MET A 184 -0.09 11.72 -2.14
C MET A 184 -0.92 12.01 -0.88
N LEU A 185 -1.01 11.02 0.02
CA LEU A 185 -1.68 11.20 1.30
C LEU A 185 -0.86 12.11 2.21
N ARG A 186 -1.51 13.13 2.79
CA ARG A 186 -0.92 13.98 3.81
C ARG A 186 -1.65 13.87 5.15
N PRO A 187 -0.91 13.94 6.27
CA PRO A 187 -1.52 14.15 7.57
C PRO A 187 -2.30 15.47 7.55
N HIS A 188 -3.50 15.46 8.11
CA HIS A 188 -4.31 16.66 8.24
C HIS A 188 -4.93 16.72 9.65
N PRO A 189 -4.95 17.90 10.31
CA PRO A 189 -5.46 18.04 11.68
C PRO A 189 -6.92 17.61 11.86
N SER A 190 -7.74 17.72 10.80
CA SER A 190 -9.15 17.28 10.84
C SER A 190 -9.34 15.77 10.91
N GLY A 191 -8.24 15.00 10.88
CA GLY A 191 -8.27 13.53 10.81
C GLY A 191 -8.61 13.00 9.41
N LYS A 192 -9.30 13.76 8.55
CA LYS A 192 -9.69 13.31 7.21
C LYS A 192 -8.47 13.12 6.28
N PRO A 193 -8.49 12.13 5.36
CA PRO A 193 -7.41 11.95 4.39
C PRO A 193 -7.40 13.18 3.48
N HIS A 194 -6.27 13.86 3.46
CA HIS A 194 -6.04 14.97 2.54
C HIS A 194 -5.08 14.50 1.45
N PHE A 195 -5.42 14.81 0.20
CA PHE A 195 -4.60 14.47 -0.95
C PHE A 195 -3.92 15.70 -1.50
N GLU A 196 -2.59 15.64 -1.58
CA GLU A 196 -1.77 16.59 -2.32
C GLU A 196 -1.43 15.95 -3.68
N ILE A 197 -1.73 16.65 -4.77
CA ILE A 197 -1.34 16.20 -6.12
C ILE A 197 0.12 16.58 -6.34
N ARG A 198 0.97 15.58 -6.63
CA ARG A 198 2.38 15.79 -6.95
C ARG A 198 2.76 15.14 -8.26
N THR A 199 3.75 15.69 -8.94
CA THR A 199 4.23 15.05 -10.18
C THR A 199 4.99 13.77 -9.83
N LYS A 200 4.93 12.75 -10.69
CA LYS A 200 5.57 11.45 -10.44
C LYS A 200 7.07 11.62 -10.15
N ASN A 201 7.79 12.31 -11.03
CA ASN A 201 9.25 12.40 -10.94
C ASN A 201 9.71 13.21 -9.73
N GLU A 202 8.93 14.20 -9.29
CA GLU A 202 9.23 15.00 -8.10
C GLU A 202 9.31 14.15 -6.82
N VAL A 203 8.45 13.14 -6.67
CA VAL A 203 8.34 12.38 -5.42
C VAL A 203 8.90 10.96 -5.49
N PHE A 204 9.06 10.39 -6.69
CA PHE A 204 9.63 9.06 -6.89
C PHE A 204 11.11 9.06 -7.33
N SER A 205 11.67 10.19 -7.77
CA SER A 205 13.05 10.26 -8.31
C SER A 205 14.12 9.69 -7.38
N SER A 206 14.05 9.99 -6.09
CA SER A 206 15.00 9.49 -5.08
C SER A 206 14.96 7.97 -4.88
N PHE A 207 13.97 7.28 -5.46
CA PHE A 207 13.79 5.84 -5.35
C PHE A 207 14.10 5.10 -6.65
N TYR A 208 14.39 5.82 -7.74
CA TYR A 208 14.79 5.19 -8.98
C TYR A 208 16.17 4.56 -8.80
N SER A 209 16.32 3.37 -9.36
CA SER A 209 17.63 2.75 -9.47
C SER A 209 18.50 3.64 -10.36
N ASN A 210 19.70 3.97 -9.89
CA ASN A 210 20.77 4.46 -10.75
C ASN A 210 21.17 3.30 -11.66
N ARG A 211 20.44 3.12 -12.75
CA ARG A 211 21.01 2.47 -13.92
C ARG A 211 21.90 3.54 -14.52
N ASP A 212 23.19 3.47 -14.22
CA ASP A 212 24.23 4.31 -14.83
C ASP A 212 23.92 4.46 -16.34
N GLN A 213 23.92 5.66 -16.91
CA GLN A 213 25.18 6.28 -17.35
C GLN A 213 26.20 5.22 -17.80
N ALA A 214 25.79 4.34 -18.70
CA ALA A 214 26.71 3.79 -19.67
C ALA A 214 27.19 4.97 -20.52
N VAL A 215 28.34 5.51 -20.12
CA VAL A 215 29.37 6.17 -20.94
C VAL A 215 28.83 6.99 -22.12
N ASP A 216 28.95 8.32 -22.01
CA ASP A 216 29.10 9.22 -23.15
C ASP A 216 30.01 8.58 -24.21
N GLY A 217 29.45 8.20 -25.35
CA GLY A 217 30.24 7.58 -26.41
C GLY A 217 29.46 6.97 -27.57
N ASP A 218 28.29 7.51 -27.94
CA ASP A 218 27.94 7.80 -29.35
C ASP A 218 26.49 8.33 -29.46
N GLY A 219 26.38 9.66 -29.46
CA GLY A 219 25.67 10.44 -30.47
C GLY A 219 24.18 10.29 -30.74
N TYR A 220 23.44 9.30 -30.23
CA TYR A 220 22.04 9.12 -30.61
C TYR A 220 21.12 8.68 -29.46
N GLU A 221 20.10 9.49 -29.20
CA GLU A 221 18.97 9.15 -28.32
C GLU A 221 17.94 8.29 -29.09
N PRO A 222 17.36 7.24 -28.47
CA PRO A 222 16.27 6.49 -29.07
C PRO A 222 14.96 7.30 -29.05
N LEU A 223 14.29 7.35 -30.18
CA LEU A 223 12.99 8.03 -30.35
C LEU A 223 11.90 7.32 -29.54
N GLY A 224 11.21 8.10 -28.69
CA GLY A 224 9.96 7.73 -28.03
C GLY A 224 8.72 8.04 -28.85
#